data_AF-A0A1G8SY84-F1
#
_entry.id   AF-A0A1G8SY84-F1
#
_cell.length_a   1.000
_cell.length_b   1.000
_cell.length_c   1.000
_cell.angle_alpha   90.00
_cell.angle_beta   90.00
_cell.angle_gamma   90.00
#
_symmetry.space_group_name_H-M   'P 1'
#
loop_
_entity.id
_entity.type
_entity.pdbx_description
1 polymer ?
#
loop_
_entity_poly.entity_id
_entity_poly.type
_entity_poly.pdbx_seq_one_letter_code
_entity_poly.pdbx_strand_id
1 'polypeptide(L)'
;MDSQAEVTGRYIVSMAESAGEVSPVFERKIRELLEEHGIKDPEADGWYSAEHFVEAVNRASEDIGSKTILEAGTQMGRDVPQPEEVDGPKDALAIADEAQQAAYRNASEERPAGGYKYEETGENSVRMGVTSKFPYPEEIAKGSIKGIVESTTSGSAAAVVISEVNANPDEMCAYEIEW
;
A
#
# COMPACT_ATOMS: atom_id res chain seq x y z
N MET A 1 9.36 -4.04 -11.79
CA MET A 1 7.98 -4.56 -11.86
C MET A 1 7.88 -5.44 -13.08
N ASP A 2 7.17 -6.56 -12.96
CA ASP A 2 6.89 -7.46 -14.08
C ASP A 2 5.79 -6.86 -14.98
N SER A 3 6.07 -6.72 -16.28
CA SER A 3 5.15 -6.08 -17.25
C SER A 3 3.97 -6.96 -17.67
N GLN A 4 3.92 -8.23 -17.24
CA GLN A 4 2.77 -9.11 -17.45
C GLN A 4 1.87 -9.20 -16.21
N ALA A 5 2.35 -8.72 -15.07
CA ALA A 5 1.60 -8.80 -13.83
C ALA A 5 0.32 -7.95 -13.90
N GLU A 6 -0.73 -8.50 -13.33
CA GLU A 6 -1.97 -7.79 -13.07
C GLU A 6 -2.08 -7.50 -11.58
N VAL A 7 -2.70 -6.38 -11.21
CA VAL A 7 -3.03 -5.99 -9.85
C VAL A 7 -4.54 -6.04 -9.64
N THR A 8 -4.98 -6.40 -8.43
CA THR A 8 -6.40 -6.39 -8.07
C THR A 8 -7.00 -4.97 -8.12
N GLY A 9 -8.22 -4.87 -8.66
CA GLY A 9 -8.99 -3.64 -8.70
C GLY A 9 -9.34 -3.07 -7.33
N ARG A 10 -9.32 -3.90 -6.26
CA ARG A 10 -9.61 -3.45 -4.89
C ARG A 10 -8.79 -2.23 -4.50
N TYR A 11 -7.47 -2.29 -4.70
CA TYR A 11 -6.58 -1.19 -4.30
C TYR A 11 -6.67 0.00 -5.25
N ILE A 12 -7.02 -0.23 -6.53
CA ILE A 12 -7.28 0.85 -7.50
C ILE A 12 -8.52 1.65 -7.08
N VAL A 13 -9.60 0.95 -6.74
CA VAL A 13 -10.86 1.56 -6.28
C VAL A 13 -10.63 2.28 -4.95
N SER A 14 -9.99 1.62 -3.98
CA SER A 14 -9.62 2.18 -2.68
C SER A 14 -8.85 3.51 -2.80
N MET A 15 -7.89 3.58 -3.73
CA MET A 15 -7.14 4.82 -4.02
C MET A 15 -8.05 5.95 -4.48
N ALA A 16 -8.93 5.69 -5.46
CA ALA A 16 -9.79 6.69 -6.04
C ALA A 16 -10.83 7.20 -5.04
N GLU A 17 -11.41 6.29 -4.24
CA GLU A 17 -12.40 6.62 -3.21
C GLU A 17 -11.76 7.42 -2.07
N SER A 18 -10.58 7.01 -1.59
CA SER A 18 -9.82 7.76 -0.57
C SER A 18 -9.50 9.19 -1.02
N ALA A 19 -9.09 9.36 -2.29
CA ALA A 19 -8.88 10.69 -2.85
C ALA A 19 -10.17 11.53 -2.84
N GLY A 20 -11.34 10.91 -3.01
CA GLY A 20 -12.65 11.55 -2.96
C GLY A 20 -13.06 12.02 -1.57
N GLU A 21 -12.71 11.26 -0.53
CA GLU A 21 -12.90 11.66 0.88
C GLU A 21 -12.11 12.94 1.21
N VAL A 22 -10.92 13.09 0.64
CA VAL A 22 -10.12 14.32 0.76
C VAL A 22 -10.72 15.44 -0.10
N SER A 23 -11.03 15.16 -1.36
CA SER A 23 -11.59 16.12 -2.30
C SER A 23 -12.16 15.45 -3.56
N PRO A 24 -13.40 15.78 -3.96
CA PRO A 24 -13.95 15.33 -5.25
C PRO A 24 -13.12 15.76 -6.48
N VAL A 25 -12.28 16.79 -6.35
CA VAL A 25 -11.34 17.20 -7.42
C VAL A 25 -10.20 16.20 -7.56
N PHE A 26 -9.68 15.68 -6.44
CA PHE A 26 -8.60 14.70 -6.45
C PHE A 26 -9.08 13.35 -6.94
N GLU A 27 -10.27 12.91 -6.52
CA GLU A 27 -10.88 11.70 -7.09
C GLU A 27 -10.97 11.78 -8.62
N ARG A 28 -11.53 12.87 -9.16
CA ARG A 28 -11.60 13.04 -10.62
C ARG A 28 -10.22 12.99 -11.26
N LYS A 29 -9.23 13.65 -10.68
CA LYS A 29 -7.86 13.65 -11.20
C LYS A 29 -7.23 12.25 -11.18
N ILE A 30 -7.43 11.47 -10.12
CA ILE A 30 -6.99 10.07 -10.05
C ILE A 30 -7.68 9.24 -11.13
N ARG A 31 -9.00 9.36 -11.29
CA ARG A 31 -9.77 8.62 -12.31
C ARG A 31 -9.33 8.99 -13.73
N GLU A 32 -9.08 10.27 -14.00
CA GLU A 32 -8.54 10.75 -15.28
C GLU A 32 -7.16 10.12 -15.57
N LEU A 33 -6.25 10.12 -14.59
CA LEU A 33 -4.94 9.49 -14.73
C LEU A 33 -5.05 7.98 -14.97
N LEU A 34 -5.92 7.29 -14.22
CA LEU A 34 -6.18 5.86 -14.45
C LEU A 34 -6.68 5.61 -15.88
N GLU A 35 -7.63 6.41 -16.37
CA GLU A 35 -8.17 6.28 -17.73
C GLU A 35 -7.10 6.59 -18.80
N GLU A 36 -6.24 7.59 -18.60
CA GLU A 36 -5.11 7.91 -19.48
C GLU A 36 -4.13 6.73 -19.63
N HIS A 37 -3.95 5.94 -18.57
CA HIS A 37 -3.16 4.70 -18.58
C HIS A 37 -4.02 3.45 -18.90
N GLY A 38 -5.24 3.61 -19.41
CA GLY A 38 -6.07 2.51 -19.91
C GLY A 38 -6.81 1.71 -18.83
N ILE A 39 -6.87 2.21 -17.60
CA ILE A 39 -7.68 1.66 -16.50
C ILE A 39 -8.97 2.49 -16.40
N LYS A 40 -9.97 2.10 -17.20
CA LYS A 40 -11.26 2.77 -17.24
C LYS A 40 -12.26 2.09 -16.31
N ASP A 41 -12.95 2.90 -15.49
CA ASP A 41 -14.03 2.48 -14.59
C ASP A 41 -13.72 1.17 -13.83
N PRO A 42 -12.65 1.17 -12.99
CA PRO A 42 -12.20 -0.05 -12.32
C PRO A 42 -13.23 -0.57 -11.31
N GLU A 43 -13.40 -1.89 -11.26
CA GLU A 43 -14.23 -2.63 -10.32
C GLU A 43 -13.33 -3.38 -9.32
N ALA A 44 -13.77 -3.51 -8.07
CA ALA A 44 -12.94 -4.03 -6.98
C ALA A 44 -12.51 -5.51 -7.16
N ASP A 45 -13.32 -6.32 -7.84
CA ASP A 45 -13.04 -7.72 -8.17
C ASP A 45 -12.33 -7.90 -9.52
N GLY A 46 -12.14 -6.80 -10.26
CA GLY A 46 -11.41 -6.76 -11.51
C GLY A 46 -9.90 -6.93 -11.33
N TRP A 47 -9.21 -7.11 -12.45
CA TRP A 47 -7.77 -7.22 -12.53
C TRP A 47 -7.25 -6.38 -13.69
N TYR A 48 -6.19 -5.63 -13.44
CA TYR A 48 -5.73 -4.57 -14.32
C TYR A 48 -4.22 -4.63 -14.47
N SER A 49 -3.68 -4.10 -15.56
CA SER A 49 -2.22 -4.02 -15.76
C SER A 49 -1.56 -3.34 -14.56
N ALA A 50 -0.67 -4.08 -13.87
CA ALA A 50 0.08 -3.54 -12.75
C ALA A 50 0.99 -2.39 -13.21
N GLU A 51 1.54 -2.52 -14.43
CA GLU A 51 2.39 -1.49 -15.03
C GLU A 51 1.66 -0.16 -15.18
N HIS A 52 0.47 -0.21 -15.80
CA HIS A 52 -0.34 0.98 -16.00
C HIS A 52 -0.79 1.61 -14.67
N PHE A 53 -1.12 0.78 -13.68
CA PHE A 53 -1.50 1.28 -12.37
C PHE A 53 -0.34 2.01 -11.67
N VAL A 54 0.86 1.41 -11.70
CA VAL A 54 2.06 2.03 -11.14
C VAL A 54 2.40 3.36 -11.82
N GLU A 55 2.30 3.42 -13.14
CA GLU A 55 2.51 4.68 -13.88
C GLU A 55 1.52 5.75 -13.44
N ALA A 56 0.23 5.40 -13.33
CA ALA A 56 -0.81 6.33 -12.86
C ALA A 56 -0.55 6.79 -11.42
N VAL A 57 -0.14 5.91 -10.50
CA VAL A 57 0.18 6.26 -9.11
C VAL A 57 1.37 7.21 -9.03
N ASN A 58 2.45 6.91 -9.77
CA ASN A 58 3.63 7.77 -9.81
C ASN A 58 3.28 9.16 -10.35
N ARG A 59 2.47 9.23 -11.42
CA ARG A 59 2.00 10.50 -11.97
C ARG A 59 1.09 11.25 -11.02
N ALA A 60 0.20 10.55 -10.30
CA ALA A 60 -0.65 11.15 -9.28
C ALA A 60 0.17 11.76 -8.13
N SER A 61 1.27 11.12 -7.74
CA SER A 61 2.16 11.63 -6.69
C SER A 61 2.78 12.97 -7.06
N GLU A 62 3.21 13.12 -8.32
CA GLU A 62 3.74 14.37 -8.84
C GLU A 62 2.69 15.49 -8.90
N ASP A 63 1.44 15.16 -9.25
CA ASP A 63 0.39 16.15 -9.53
C ASP A 63 -0.41 16.58 -8.27
N ILE A 64 -0.62 15.66 -7.31
CA ILE A 64 -1.58 15.84 -6.19
C ILE A 64 -0.84 16.07 -4.85
N GLY A 65 0.43 15.63 -4.77
CA GLY A 65 1.30 15.84 -3.62
C GLY A 65 1.27 14.72 -2.59
N SER A 66 2.37 14.63 -1.83
CA SER A 66 2.69 13.50 -0.93
C SER A 66 1.63 13.21 0.14
N LYS A 67 0.96 14.24 0.68
CA LYS A 67 -0.06 14.05 1.73
C LYS A 67 -1.25 13.21 1.24
N THR A 68 -1.73 13.46 0.03
CA THR A 68 -2.88 12.73 -0.52
C THR A 68 -2.49 11.31 -0.87
N ILE A 69 -1.27 11.10 -1.38
CA ILE A 69 -0.73 9.76 -1.64
C ILE A 69 -0.57 8.96 -0.36
N LEU A 70 -0.11 9.59 0.72
CA LEU A 70 -0.03 8.94 2.03
C LEU A 70 -1.40 8.48 2.51
N GLU A 71 -2.44 9.32 2.38
CA GLU A 71 -3.80 8.95 2.78
C GLU A 71 -4.36 7.83 1.91
N ALA A 72 -4.10 7.86 0.60
CA ALA A 72 -4.48 6.78 -0.31
C ALA A 72 -3.81 5.45 0.09
N GLY A 73 -2.51 5.48 0.43
CA GLY A 73 -1.83 4.32 1.00
C GLY A 73 -2.47 3.87 2.31
N THR A 74 -2.80 4.79 3.21
CA THR A 74 -3.51 4.48 4.47
C THR A 74 -4.82 3.77 4.22
N GLN A 75 -5.61 4.21 3.24
CA GLN A 75 -6.85 3.53 2.92
C GLN A 75 -6.61 2.14 2.31
N MET A 76 -5.65 1.99 1.39
CA MET A 76 -5.26 0.69 0.85
C MET A 76 -4.85 -0.30 1.96
N GLY A 77 -4.10 0.18 2.96
CA GLY A 77 -3.68 -0.61 4.11
C GLY A 77 -4.85 -1.09 4.97
N ARG A 78 -5.87 -0.25 5.16
CA ARG A 78 -7.10 -0.63 5.89
C ARG A 78 -7.92 -1.69 5.14
N ASP A 79 -7.88 -1.67 3.81
CA ASP A 79 -8.61 -2.59 2.94
C ASP A 79 -7.86 -3.92 2.71
N VAL A 80 -6.68 -4.09 3.30
CA VAL A 80 -5.97 -5.38 3.31
C VAL A 80 -6.84 -6.41 4.03
N PRO A 81 -7.20 -7.53 3.37
CA PRO A 81 -7.94 -8.60 4.03
C PRO A 81 -7.14 -9.16 5.20
N GLN A 82 -7.78 -9.25 6.36
CA GLN A 82 -7.21 -9.87 7.55
C GLN A 82 -7.86 -11.24 7.76
N PRO A 83 -7.04 -12.31 7.87
CA PRO A 83 -7.50 -13.60 8.39
C PRO A 83 -8.11 -13.47 9.79
N GLU A 84 -8.94 -14.44 10.19
CA GLU A 84 -9.58 -14.43 11.51
C GLU A 84 -8.56 -14.54 12.65
N GLU A 85 -7.35 -15.05 12.35
CA GLU A 85 -6.26 -15.25 13.30
C GLU A 85 -5.43 -13.99 13.60
N VAL A 86 -5.70 -12.86 12.96
CA VAL A 86 -5.00 -11.59 13.21
C VAL A 86 -5.51 -10.97 14.51
N ASP A 87 -4.67 -10.92 15.55
CA ASP A 87 -4.99 -10.33 16.86
C ASP A 87 -4.06 -9.16 17.19
N GLY A 88 -4.26 -8.05 16.47
CA GLY A 88 -3.58 -6.79 16.72
C GLY A 88 -2.48 -6.41 15.71
N PRO A 89 -1.76 -5.30 15.97
CA PRO A 89 -0.81 -4.71 15.02
C PRO A 89 0.30 -5.66 14.58
N LYS A 90 0.80 -6.48 15.50
CA LYS A 90 1.91 -7.41 15.23
C LYS A 90 1.53 -8.39 14.12
N ASP A 91 0.42 -9.09 14.31
CA ASP A 91 -0.06 -10.12 13.40
C ASP A 91 -0.44 -9.53 12.05
N ALA A 92 -1.07 -8.35 12.05
CA ALA A 92 -1.44 -7.66 10.81
C ALA A 92 -0.22 -7.21 9.99
N LEU A 93 0.84 -6.73 10.63
CA LEU A 93 2.08 -6.37 9.95
C LEU A 93 2.85 -7.60 9.45
N ALA A 94 2.78 -8.72 10.18
CA ALA A 94 3.43 -9.97 9.79
C ALA A 94 2.88 -10.53 8.46
N ILE A 95 1.60 -10.29 8.16
CA ILE A 95 0.98 -10.74 6.89
C ILE A 95 1.08 -9.72 5.75
N ALA A 96 1.63 -8.53 5.98
CA ALA A 96 1.64 -7.44 4.99
C ALA A 96 2.32 -7.83 3.67
N ASP A 97 3.41 -8.60 3.74
CA ASP A 97 4.12 -9.08 2.56
C ASP A 97 3.31 -10.12 1.78
N GLU A 98 2.62 -11.04 2.47
CA GLU A 98 1.74 -12.02 1.82
C GLU A 98 0.55 -11.33 1.14
N ALA A 99 -0.07 -10.35 1.82
CA ALA A 99 -1.13 -9.54 1.25
C ALA A 99 -0.66 -8.76 0.01
N GLN A 100 0.57 -8.23 0.02
CA GLN A 100 1.17 -7.60 -1.15
C GLN A 100 1.34 -8.59 -2.30
N GLN A 101 1.78 -9.83 -2.06
CA GLN A 101 1.91 -10.81 -3.15
C GLN A 101 0.53 -11.24 -3.68
N ALA A 102 -0.44 -11.44 -2.80
CA ALA A 102 -1.81 -11.82 -3.17
C ALA A 102 -2.54 -10.73 -3.98
N ALA A 103 -2.05 -9.49 -3.92
CA ALA A 103 -2.56 -8.37 -4.73
C ALA A 103 -2.24 -8.51 -6.23
N TYR A 104 -1.32 -9.41 -6.60
CA TYR A 104 -0.87 -9.58 -7.98
C TYR A 104 -1.11 -11.00 -8.50
N ARG A 105 -1.26 -11.11 -9.82
CA ARG A 105 -1.31 -12.40 -10.53
C ARG A 105 -0.69 -12.29 -11.91
N ASN A 106 -0.61 -13.43 -12.61
CA ASN A 106 -0.12 -13.50 -14.00
C ASN A 106 1.29 -12.92 -14.20
N ALA A 107 2.12 -13.02 -13.15
CA ALA A 107 3.51 -12.63 -13.19
C ALA A 107 4.43 -13.79 -13.61
N SER A 108 5.53 -13.43 -14.26
CA SER A 108 6.67 -14.32 -14.51
C SER A 108 7.64 -14.36 -13.33
N GLU A 109 7.72 -13.27 -12.56
CA GLU A 109 8.46 -13.21 -11.30
C GLU A 109 7.59 -13.61 -10.10
N GLU A 110 8.19 -14.24 -9.09
CA GLU A 110 7.52 -14.60 -7.83
C GLU A 110 7.01 -13.37 -7.06
N ARG A 111 7.73 -12.25 -7.16
CA ARG A 111 7.43 -10.99 -6.46
C ARG A 111 7.37 -9.81 -7.44
N PRO A 112 6.31 -9.70 -8.25
CA PRO A 112 6.25 -8.77 -9.38
C PRO A 112 6.30 -7.29 -8.98
N ALA A 113 5.96 -6.95 -7.74
CA ALA A 113 5.89 -5.58 -7.24
C ALA A 113 6.67 -5.39 -5.92
N GLY A 114 7.77 -6.12 -5.75
CA GLY A 114 8.52 -6.09 -4.51
C GLY A 114 7.69 -6.66 -3.35
N GLY A 115 7.80 -6.05 -2.18
CA GLY A 115 7.26 -6.59 -0.95
C GLY A 115 7.73 -5.84 0.30
N TYR A 116 7.36 -6.41 1.44
CA TYR A 116 7.72 -5.94 2.76
C TYR A 116 8.62 -6.96 3.47
N LYS A 117 9.44 -6.46 4.39
CA LYS A 117 10.27 -7.25 5.28
C LYS A 117 9.87 -6.94 6.71
N TYR A 118 9.39 -7.95 7.41
CA TYR A 118 8.95 -7.85 8.79
C TYR A 118 10.03 -8.39 9.72
N GLU A 119 10.40 -7.61 10.73
CA GLU A 119 11.33 -8.01 11.79
C GLU A 119 10.81 -7.55 13.15
N GLU A 120 10.72 -8.46 14.13
CA GLU A 120 10.38 -8.08 15.50
C GLU A 120 11.56 -7.40 16.18
N THR A 121 11.34 -6.20 16.74
CA THR A 121 12.34 -5.45 17.49
C THR A 121 12.04 -5.41 18.98
N GLY A 122 10.80 -5.74 19.37
CA GLY A 122 10.36 -5.77 20.76
C GLY A 122 8.95 -6.34 20.93
N GLU A 123 8.41 -6.22 22.15
CA GLU A 123 7.07 -6.74 22.47
C GLU A 123 5.98 -6.02 21.67
N ASN A 124 6.07 -4.69 21.60
CA ASN A 124 5.14 -3.80 20.88
C ASN A 124 5.85 -2.95 19.83
N SER A 125 6.92 -3.50 19.23
CA SER A 125 7.67 -2.81 18.19
C SER A 125 8.14 -3.77 17.11
N VAL A 126 8.06 -3.31 15.87
CA VAL A 126 8.56 -4.05 14.71
C VAL A 126 9.22 -3.09 13.73
N ARG A 127 10.16 -3.63 12.96
CA ARG A 127 10.76 -2.98 11.82
C ARG A 127 10.13 -3.51 10.53
N MET A 128 9.66 -2.58 9.70
CA MET A 128 9.14 -2.85 8.37
C MET A 128 10.07 -2.27 7.31
N GLY A 129 10.79 -3.14 6.60
CA GLY A 129 11.55 -2.78 5.40
C GLY A 129 10.68 -2.85 4.15
N VAL A 130 10.83 -1.90 3.24
CA VAL A 130 10.17 -1.91 1.93
C VAL A 130 11.23 -2.25 0.89
N THR A 131 11.05 -3.35 0.16
CA THR A 131 12.07 -3.85 -0.78
C THR A 131 12.34 -2.86 -1.93
N SER A 132 13.57 -2.82 -2.45
CA SER A 132 13.92 -1.89 -3.56
C SER A 132 13.18 -2.15 -4.88
N LYS A 133 12.48 -3.28 -5.02
CA LYS A 133 11.62 -3.59 -6.17
C LYS A 133 10.21 -3.01 -6.04
N PHE A 134 9.85 -2.47 -4.88
CA PHE A 134 8.54 -1.87 -4.66
C PHE A 134 8.35 -0.67 -5.60
N PRO A 135 7.33 -0.68 -6.48
CA PRO A 135 7.29 0.24 -7.62
C PRO A 135 6.55 1.56 -7.34
N TYR A 136 6.11 1.76 -6.10
CA TYR A 136 5.30 2.91 -5.69
C TYR A 136 6.12 3.92 -4.86
N PRO A 137 5.65 5.17 -4.73
CA PRO A 137 6.25 6.14 -3.83
C PRO A 137 6.30 5.65 -2.38
N GLU A 138 7.28 6.14 -1.62
CA GLU A 138 7.45 5.78 -0.21
C GLU A 138 6.21 6.09 0.64
N GLU A 139 5.45 7.12 0.26
CA GLU A 139 4.20 7.51 0.90
C GLU A 139 3.12 6.44 0.78
N ILE A 140 3.06 5.70 -0.33
CA ILE A 140 2.14 4.56 -0.45
C ILE A 140 2.53 3.49 0.57
N ALA A 141 3.81 3.12 0.65
CA ALA A 141 4.26 2.10 1.59
C ALA A 141 4.03 2.52 3.06
N LYS A 142 4.42 3.75 3.41
CA LYS A 142 4.21 4.33 4.75
C LYS A 142 2.74 4.40 5.10
N GLY A 143 1.93 4.84 4.14
CA GLY A 143 0.47 4.88 4.24
C GLY A 143 -0.09 3.49 4.50
N SER A 144 0.23 2.50 3.67
CA SER A 144 -0.29 1.13 3.79
C SER A 144 0.07 0.50 5.12
N ILE A 145 1.31 0.66 5.58
CA ILE A 145 1.76 0.21 6.91
C ILE A 145 0.89 0.83 8.00
N LYS A 146 0.69 2.15 7.96
CA LYS A 146 -0.18 2.87 8.90
C LYS A 146 -1.61 2.33 8.88
N GLY A 147 -2.18 2.13 7.69
CA GLY A 147 -3.54 1.63 7.52
C GLY A 147 -3.75 0.23 8.07
N ILE A 148 -2.77 -0.67 7.86
CA ILE A 148 -2.77 -2.04 8.37
C ILE A 148 -2.79 -2.05 9.90
N VAL A 149 -2.02 -1.16 10.54
CA VAL A 149 -2.03 -1.06 12.00
C VAL A 149 -3.37 -0.51 12.48
N GLU A 150 -3.84 0.59 11.88
CA GLU A 150 -5.08 1.27 12.30
C GLU A 150 -6.32 0.38 12.22
N SER A 151 -6.38 -0.55 11.25
CA SER A 151 -7.51 -1.48 11.13
C SER A 151 -7.61 -2.44 12.31
N THR A 152 -6.50 -2.77 12.97
CA THR A 152 -6.47 -3.65 14.16
C THR A 152 -6.64 -2.92 15.48
N THR A 153 -6.41 -1.61 15.52
CA THR A 153 -6.45 -0.82 16.76
C THR A 153 -7.81 -0.19 17.05
N SER A 154 -8.88 -0.57 16.32
CA SER A 154 -10.22 -0.01 16.49
C SER A 154 -10.75 -0.19 17.93
N GLY A 155 -10.52 0.82 18.79
CA GLY A 155 -10.89 0.83 20.21
C GLY A 155 -9.73 0.98 21.20
N SER A 156 -8.48 0.84 20.75
CA SER A 156 -7.27 1.10 21.55
C SER A 156 -6.86 2.56 21.41
N ALA A 157 -6.64 3.25 22.54
CA ALA A 157 -6.12 4.61 22.59
C ALA A 157 -4.61 4.71 22.35
N ALA A 158 -3.96 3.59 22.03
CA ALA A 158 -2.53 3.56 21.79
C ALA A 158 -2.20 4.29 20.49
N ALA A 159 -1.38 5.33 20.59
CA ALA A 159 -0.92 6.07 19.43
C ALA A 159 0.16 5.23 18.72
N VAL A 160 -0.11 4.87 17.46
CA VAL A 160 0.88 4.23 16.60
C VAL A 160 1.93 5.27 16.22
N VAL A 161 3.19 4.97 16.50
CA VAL A 161 4.32 5.81 16.11
C VAL A 161 5.06 5.10 14.97
N ILE A 162 5.21 5.80 13.84
CA ILE A 162 5.97 5.30 12.68
C ILE A 162 7.17 6.22 12.48
N SER A 163 8.37 5.70 12.72
CA SER A 163 9.63 6.42 12.61
C SER A 163 10.46 5.88 11.45
N GLU A 164 11.00 6.73 10.61
CA GLU A 164 11.95 6.32 9.56
C GLU A 164 13.26 5.84 10.20
N VAL A 165 13.76 4.69 9.74
CA VAL A 165 15.04 4.11 10.15
C VAL A 165 15.90 3.78 8.95
N ASN A 166 17.16 3.41 9.18
CA ASN A 166 18.06 3.05 8.10
C ASN A 166 17.52 1.83 7.33
N ALA A 167 17.39 1.98 6.02
CA ALA A 167 17.09 0.90 5.10
C ALA A 167 18.30 -0.05 4.98
N ASN A 168 18.01 -1.35 4.86
CA ASN A 168 19.01 -2.34 4.47
C ASN A 168 19.37 -2.18 2.97
N PRO A 169 20.49 -2.74 2.49
CA PRO A 169 20.94 -2.55 1.10
C PRO A 169 19.94 -2.96 0.01
N ASP A 170 18.97 -3.82 0.31
CA ASP A 170 17.94 -4.29 -0.61
C ASP A 170 16.54 -3.73 -0.28
N GLU A 171 16.50 -2.66 0.50
CA GLU A 171 15.30 -1.89 0.83
C GLU A 171 15.40 -0.48 0.25
N MET A 172 14.28 0.09 -0.21
CA MET A 172 14.20 1.50 -0.59
C MET A 172 14.00 2.40 0.63
N CYS A 173 13.22 1.95 1.61
CA CYS A 173 12.97 2.65 2.86
C CYS A 173 12.65 1.64 3.96
N ALA A 174 12.74 2.06 5.22
CA ALA A 174 12.40 1.24 6.36
C ALA A 174 11.81 2.08 7.49
N TYR A 175 10.94 1.46 8.27
CA TYR A 175 10.23 2.09 9.37
C TYR A 175 10.30 1.25 10.64
N GLU A 176 10.50 1.91 11.77
CA GLU A 176 10.21 1.37 13.10
C GLU A 176 8.76 1.74 13.44
N ILE A 177 8.00 0.76 13.91
CA ILE A 177 6.59 0.92 14.25
C ILE A 177 6.41 0.50 15.70
N GLU A 178 5.84 1.39 16.49
CA GLU A 178 5.59 1.17 17.92
C GLU A 178 4.11 1.43 18.23
N TRP A 179 3.53 0.65 19.14
CA TRP A 179 2.16 0.81 19.64
C TRP A 179 2.02 0.52 21.14
#